data_AF-A0A921K7K3-F1
#
_entry.id   AF-A0A921K7K3-F1
#
_cell.length_a   1.000
_cell.length_b   1.000
_cell.length_c   1.000
_cell.angle_alpha   90.00
_cell.angle_beta   90.00
_cell.angle_gamma   90.00
#
_symmetry.space_group_name_H-M   'P 1'
#
loop_
_entity.id
_entity.type
_entity.pdbx_description
1 polymer ?
#
loop_
_entity_poly.entity_id
_entity_poly.type
_entity_poly.pdbx_seq_one_letter_code
_entity_poly.pdbx_strand_id
1 'polypeptide(L)'
;MSYWSRQKPVRRARAVDPAAIATAAIKLLDQGGFRALTVRAVAGRIAVAPASLYSRVNSVDDLFDLALDAVLGHDPHMQKALAQADIHVLLIEYYRHLLRHPWACQVIGMRAPRGPNYLQLSERMSQLLIEMEVSDPLATAYALSNFVIGSATTAPAANDEPEAPIDNSLAPTYAQLHAEQDKAPEQIVEAGLSALVALWSR
;
A
#
# COMPACT_ATOMS: atom_id res chain seq x y z
N MET A 1 -18.75 -3.10 1.62
CA MET A 1 -18.51 -4.24 0.69
C MET A 1 -17.48 -3.82 -0.34
N SER A 2 -16.48 -4.67 -0.62
CA SER A 2 -15.42 -4.38 -1.59
C SER A 2 -15.89 -4.55 -3.04
N TYR A 3 -15.27 -3.85 -3.99
CA TYR A 3 -15.45 -4.02 -5.42
C TYR A 3 -15.34 -5.50 -5.84
N TRP A 4 -14.36 -6.22 -5.30
CA TRP A 4 -14.03 -7.60 -5.67
C TRP A 4 -15.12 -8.60 -5.33
N SER A 5 -15.94 -8.34 -4.30
CA SER A 5 -17.04 -9.23 -3.90
C SER A 5 -18.35 -8.97 -4.68
N ARG A 6 -18.38 -7.96 -5.56
CA ARG A 6 -19.61 -7.50 -6.22
C ARG A 6 -19.42 -7.10 -7.69
N GLN A 7 -18.44 -7.71 -8.35
CA GLN A 7 -18.12 -7.38 -9.73
C GLN A 7 -19.35 -7.54 -10.63
N LYS A 8 -19.63 -6.50 -11.42
CA LYS A 8 -20.75 -6.51 -12.38
C LYS A 8 -20.36 -7.33 -13.62
N PRO A 9 -21.16 -8.34 -14.03
CA PRO A 9 -20.87 -9.13 -15.22
C PRO A 9 -20.85 -8.25 -16.47
N VAL A 10 -19.87 -8.51 -17.35
CA VAL A 10 -19.70 -7.75 -18.60
C VAL A 10 -20.76 -8.20 -19.60
N ARG A 11 -21.81 -7.41 -19.81
CA ARG A 11 -22.89 -7.75 -20.76
C ARG A 11 -22.85 -7.00 -22.10
N ARG A 12 -21.86 -6.14 -22.38
CA ARG A 12 -21.80 -5.35 -23.64
C ARG A 12 -20.39 -5.05 -24.15
N ALA A 13 -20.24 -5.01 -25.47
CA ALA A 13 -19.03 -4.67 -26.22
C ALA A 13 -18.55 -3.20 -26.09
N ARG A 14 -19.30 -2.32 -25.42
CA ARG A 14 -18.96 -0.90 -25.15
C ARG A 14 -18.77 -0.59 -23.67
N ALA A 15 -18.62 -1.60 -22.83
CA ALA A 15 -18.47 -1.38 -21.40
C ALA A 15 -17.06 -0.87 -21.09
N VAL A 16 -16.97 0.17 -20.24
CA VAL A 16 -15.70 0.78 -19.84
C VAL A 16 -14.78 -0.29 -19.25
N ASP A 17 -13.51 -0.29 -19.64
CA ASP A 17 -12.51 -1.23 -19.16
C ASP A 17 -12.10 -0.90 -17.70
N PRO A 18 -12.25 -1.83 -16.74
CA PRO A 18 -11.74 -1.66 -15.37
C PRO A 18 -10.26 -1.30 -15.29
N ALA A 19 -9.41 -1.78 -16.20
CA ALA A 19 -7.98 -1.45 -16.20
C ALA A 19 -7.74 0.04 -16.56
N ALA A 20 -8.50 0.58 -17.52
CA ALA A 20 -8.48 2.00 -17.85
C ALA A 20 -8.98 2.87 -16.67
N ILE A 21 -10.03 2.42 -15.96
CA ILE A 21 -10.54 3.09 -14.75
C ILE A 21 -9.44 3.13 -13.68
N ALA A 22 -8.83 1.98 -13.38
CA ALA A 22 -7.80 1.86 -12.35
C ALA A 22 -6.58 2.75 -12.67
N THR A 23 -6.10 2.71 -13.91
CA THR A 23 -4.97 3.54 -14.37
C THR A 23 -5.25 5.04 -14.22
N ALA A 24 -6.47 5.48 -14.56
CA ALA A 24 -6.87 6.88 -14.39
C ALA A 24 -6.97 7.27 -12.91
N ALA A 25 -7.48 6.38 -12.07
CA ALA A 25 -7.61 6.59 -10.64
C ALA A 25 -6.24 6.69 -9.94
N ILE A 26 -5.29 5.80 -10.25
CA ILE A 26 -3.90 5.85 -9.75
C ILE A 26 -3.28 7.22 -10.04
N LYS A 27 -3.33 7.66 -11.31
CA LYS A 27 -2.77 8.97 -11.69
C LYS A 27 -3.43 10.15 -10.98
N LEU A 28 -4.71 10.05 -10.57
CA LEU A 28 -5.36 11.14 -9.83
C LEU A 28 -4.87 11.17 -8.38
N LEU A 29 -4.75 9.98 -7.78
CA LEU A 29 -4.29 9.81 -6.40
C LEU A 29 -2.81 10.21 -6.25
N ASP A 30 -1.95 9.81 -7.18
CA ASP A 30 -0.52 10.17 -7.16
C ASP A 30 -0.32 11.70 -7.25
N GLN A 31 -1.20 12.42 -7.96
CA GLN A 31 -1.02 13.84 -8.24
C GLN A 31 -1.71 14.76 -7.23
N GLY A 32 -2.85 14.35 -6.67
CA GLY A 32 -3.66 15.21 -5.81
C GLY A 32 -4.30 14.49 -4.63
N GLY A 33 -3.81 13.31 -4.29
CA GLY A 33 -4.29 12.50 -3.18
C GLY A 33 -5.78 12.19 -3.27
N PHE A 34 -6.39 11.92 -2.12
CA PHE A 34 -7.78 11.47 -2.02
C PHE A 34 -8.79 12.47 -2.59
N ARG A 35 -8.53 13.78 -2.42
CA ARG A 35 -9.45 14.84 -2.90
C ARG A 35 -9.54 14.91 -4.42
N ALA A 36 -8.51 14.47 -5.13
CA ALA A 36 -8.52 14.44 -6.59
C ALA A 36 -9.35 13.28 -7.17
N LEU A 37 -9.58 12.21 -6.41
CA LEU A 37 -10.31 11.05 -6.90
C LEU A 37 -11.82 11.26 -6.80
N THR A 38 -12.45 11.52 -7.94
CA THR A 38 -13.92 11.53 -8.07
C THR A 38 -14.37 10.77 -9.31
N VAL A 39 -15.61 10.28 -9.32
CA VAL A 39 -16.20 9.60 -10.49
C VAL A 39 -16.13 10.50 -11.74
N ARG A 40 -16.38 11.82 -11.58
CA ARG A 40 -16.30 12.78 -12.69
C ARG A 40 -14.88 12.95 -13.20
N ALA A 41 -13.90 13.08 -12.30
CA ALA A 41 -12.49 13.22 -12.67
C ALA A 41 -11.98 11.98 -13.44
N VAL A 42 -12.31 10.78 -12.97
CA VAL A 42 -11.96 9.54 -13.68
C VAL A 42 -12.62 9.48 -15.05
N ALA A 43 -13.93 9.77 -15.14
CA ALA A 43 -14.67 9.71 -16.41
C ALA A 43 -14.09 10.68 -17.44
N GLY A 44 -13.77 11.91 -17.02
CA GLY A 44 -13.12 12.91 -17.87
C GLY A 44 -11.75 12.44 -18.37
N ARG A 45 -10.95 11.80 -17.51
CA ARG A 45 -9.60 11.32 -17.85
C ARG A 45 -9.59 10.19 -18.86
N ILE A 46 -10.66 9.39 -18.95
CA ILE A 46 -10.83 8.32 -19.94
C ILE A 46 -11.83 8.69 -21.06
N ALA A 47 -12.21 9.97 -21.16
CA ALA A 47 -13.09 10.52 -22.20
C ALA A 47 -14.48 9.83 -22.31
N VAL A 48 -15.10 9.51 -21.18
CA VAL A 48 -16.47 8.96 -21.14
C VAL A 48 -17.40 9.82 -20.27
N ALA A 49 -18.71 9.70 -20.48
CA ALA A 49 -19.68 10.29 -19.57
C ALA A 49 -19.59 9.62 -18.18
N PRO A 50 -19.72 10.37 -17.06
CA PRO A 50 -19.72 9.79 -15.71
C PRO A 50 -20.75 8.67 -15.52
N ALA A 51 -21.91 8.77 -16.18
CA ALA A 51 -22.93 7.73 -16.18
C ALA A 51 -22.41 6.36 -16.66
N SER A 52 -21.47 6.35 -17.60
CA SER A 52 -20.88 5.13 -18.16
C SER A 52 -20.04 4.36 -17.13
N LEU A 53 -19.41 5.05 -16.17
CA LEU A 53 -18.64 4.41 -15.11
C LEU A 53 -19.51 3.56 -14.19
N TYR A 54 -20.77 3.94 -13.97
CA TYR A 54 -21.68 3.20 -13.09
C TYR A 54 -22.04 1.80 -13.63
N SER A 55 -21.72 1.51 -14.89
CA SER A 55 -21.77 0.14 -15.43
C SER A 55 -20.73 -0.80 -14.80
N ARG A 56 -19.66 -0.24 -14.21
CA ARG A 56 -18.55 -0.98 -13.59
C ARG A 56 -18.46 -0.76 -12.10
N VAL A 57 -18.52 0.49 -11.67
CA VAL A 57 -18.40 0.88 -10.27
C VAL A 57 -19.76 1.29 -9.72
N ASN A 58 -19.94 1.20 -8.41
CA ASN A 58 -21.15 1.67 -7.73
C ASN A 58 -20.90 2.93 -6.90
N SER A 59 -19.65 3.18 -6.52
CA SER A 59 -19.24 4.27 -5.64
C SER A 59 -17.80 4.68 -5.90
N VAL A 60 -17.40 5.85 -5.37
CA VAL A 60 -15.99 6.30 -5.40
C VAL A 60 -15.06 5.29 -4.68
N ASP A 61 -15.57 4.63 -3.65
CA ASP A 61 -14.92 3.51 -2.96
C ASP A 61 -14.45 2.38 -3.87
N ASP A 62 -15.20 2.06 -4.93
CA ASP A 62 -14.77 1.04 -5.89
C ASP A 62 -13.57 1.54 -6.72
N LEU A 63 -13.44 2.85 -6.92
CA LEU A 63 -12.29 3.45 -7.60
C LEU A 63 -11.03 3.34 -6.72
N PHE A 64 -11.18 3.52 -5.40
CA PHE A 64 -10.08 3.29 -4.46
C PHE A 64 -9.65 1.82 -4.45
N ASP A 65 -10.59 0.87 -4.42
CA ASP A 65 -10.26 -0.57 -4.50
C ASP A 65 -9.53 -0.93 -5.79
N LEU A 66 -10.02 -0.43 -6.92
CA LEU A 66 -9.43 -0.66 -8.24
C LEU A 66 -8.03 -0.07 -8.33
N ALA A 67 -7.85 1.17 -7.87
CA ALA A 67 -6.56 1.84 -7.89
C ALA A 67 -5.55 1.14 -6.99
N LEU A 68 -5.95 0.82 -5.74
CA LEU A 68 -5.10 0.15 -4.77
C LEU A 68 -4.58 -1.18 -5.32
N ASP A 69 -5.46 -2.02 -5.84
CA ASP A 69 -5.02 -3.32 -6.33
C ASP A 69 -4.17 -3.21 -7.59
N ALA A 70 -4.57 -2.37 -8.54
CA ALA A 70 -3.85 -2.21 -9.80
C ALA A 70 -2.48 -1.56 -9.61
N VAL A 71 -2.30 -0.65 -8.65
CA VAL A 71 -0.99 0.00 -8.44
C VAL A 71 0.06 -1.00 -8.00
N LEU A 72 -0.32 -1.97 -7.15
CA LEU A 72 0.56 -3.08 -6.76
C LEU A 72 0.89 -4.00 -7.95
N GLY A 73 -0.12 -4.30 -8.77
CA GLY A 73 0.03 -5.11 -9.98
C GLY A 73 0.92 -4.46 -11.05
N HIS A 74 0.90 -3.13 -11.15
CA HIS A 74 1.70 -2.37 -12.12
C HIS A 74 3.12 -2.06 -11.65
N ASP A 75 3.44 -2.26 -10.37
CA ASP A 75 4.77 -1.97 -9.82
C ASP A 75 5.76 -3.10 -10.20
N PRO A 76 6.71 -2.86 -11.14
CA PRO A 76 7.61 -3.91 -11.60
C PRO A 76 8.55 -4.42 -10.51
N HIS A 77 8.86 -3.60 -9.49
CA HIS A 77 9.71 -4.02 -8.38
C HIS A 77 8.95 -5.00 -7.49
N MET A 78 7.68 -4.73 -7.21
CA MET A 78 6.82 -5.67 -6.50
C MET A 78 6.60 -6.97 -7.27
N GLN A 79 6.35 -6.90 -8.59
CA GLN A 79 6.19 -8.10 -9.41
C GLN A 79 7.44 -8.97 -9.41
N LYS A 80 8.62 -8.35 -9.49
CA LYS A 80 9.90 -9.07 -9.36
C LYS A 80 10.04 -9.69 -7.96
N ALA A 81 9.76 -8.94 -6.90
CA ALA A 81 9.88 -9.45 -5.54
C ALA A 81 8.93 -10.62 -5.27
N LEU A 82 7.66 -10.52 -5.68
CA LEU A 82 6.67 -11.59 -5.53
C LEU A 82 7.13 -12.91 -6.18
N ALA A 83 7.81 -12.81 -7.33
CA ALA A 83 8.24 -13.99 -8.08
C ALA A 83 9.43 -14.74 -7.44
N GLN A 84 10.37 -14.05 -6.80
CA GLN A 84 11.66 -14.66 -6.45
C GLN A 84 12.28 -14.22 -5.13
N ALA A 85 11.75 -13.20 -4.45
CA ALA A 85 12.34 -12.71 -3.21
C ALA A 85 12.04 -13.61 -2.02
N ASP A 86 12.93 -13.57 -1.03
CA ASP A 86 12.64 -13.99 0.34
C ASP A 86 11.71 -12.97 1.05
N ILE A 87 11.29 -13.32 2.27
CA ILE A 87 10.34 -12.50 3.04
C ILE A 87 10.87 -11.10 3.34
N HIS A 88 12.17 -10.95 3.60
CA HIS A 88 12.76 -9.67 3.99
C HIS A 88 12.79 -8.72 2.79
N VAL A 89 13.32 -9.18 1.66
CA VAL A 89 13.38 -8.40 0.42
C VAL A 89 11.97 -8.06 -0.07
N LEU A 90 11.01 -8.99 0.04
CA LEU A 90 9.61 -8.73 -0.32
C LEU A 90 9.00 -7.59 0.51
N LEU A 91 9.22 -7.59 1.83
CA LEU A 91 8.66 -6.57 2.72
C LEU A 91 9.31 -5.20 2.55
N ILE A 92 10.60 -5.14 2.22
CA ILE A 92 11.28 -3.89 1.88
C ILE A 92 10.77 -3.33 0.54
N GLU A 93 10.57 -4.16 -0.48
CA GLU A 93 9.95 -3.69 -1.72
C GLU A 93 8.51 -3.24 -1.51
N TYR A 94 7.77 -3.89 -0.61
CA TYR A 94 6.44 -3.44 -0.23
C TYR A 94 6.46 -2.09 0.49
N TYR A 95 7.42 -1.86 1.39
CA TYR A 95 7.65 -0.55 2.01
C TYR A 95 7.92 0.53 0.95
N ARG A 96 8.87 0.28 0.03
CA ARG A 96 9.22 1.20 -1.06
C ARG A 96 8.04 1.46 -1.99
N HIS A 97 7.22 0.45 -2.28
CA HIS A 97 5.97 0.59 -3.03
C HIS A 97 5.00 1.57 -2.35
N LEU A 98 4.80 1.44 -1.04
CA LEU A 98 3.95 2.34 -0.26
C LEU A 98 4.50 3.77 -0.20
N LEU A 99 5.83 3.96 -0.22
CA LEU A 99 6.44 5.29 -0.33
C LEU A 99 6.24 5.92 -1.72
N ARG A 100 6.25 5.11 -2.80
CA ARG A 100 5.93 5.59 -4.15
C ARG A 100 4.46 5.99 -4.29
N HIS A 101 3.57 5.37 -3.53
CA HIS A 101 2.13 5.62 -3.56
C HIS A 101 1.56 5.85 -2.15
N PRO A 102 1.87 6.98 -1.47
CA PRO A 102 1.53 7.17 -0.05
C PRO A 102 0.03 7.10 0.28
N TRP A 103 -0.82 7.40 -0.71
CA TRP A 103 -2.28 7.26 -0.59
C TRP A 103 -2.72 5.81 -0.35
N ALA A 104 -1.91 4.81 -0.74
CA ALA A 104 -2.25 3.39 -0.58
C ALA A 104 -2.42 3.02 0.90
N CYS A 105 -1.53 3.50 1.79
CA CYS A 105 -1.64 3.27 3.23
C CYS A 105 -2.99 3.72 3.80
N GLN A 106 -3.47 4.88 3.38
CA GLN A 106 -4.77 5.40 3.81
C GLN A 106 -5.92 4.52 3.31
N VAL A 107 -5.87 4.03 2.07
CA VAL A 107 -6.91 3.13 1.54
C VAL A 107 -6.91 1.82 2.33
N ILE A 108 -5.74 1.23 2.58
CA ILE A 108 -5.60 -0.01 3.37
C ILE A 108 -6.18 0.16 4.77
N GLY A 109 -5.92 1.30 5.43
CA GLY A 109 -6.43 1.61 6.77
C GLY A 109 -7.95 1.75 6.84
N MET A 110 -8.59 2.17 5.75
CA MET A 110 -10.06 2.30 5.69
C MET A 110 -10.76 0.98 5.37
N ARG A 111 -10.08 0.06 4.69
CA ARG A 111 -10.70 -1.12 4.08
C ARG A 111 -9.67 -2.18 3.74
N ALA A 112 -9.95 -3.42 4.18
CA ALA A 112 -9.10 -4.56 3.90
C ALA A 112 -8.90 -4.75 2.38
N PRO A 113 -7.66 -4.80 1.88
CA PRO A 113 -7.37 -5.07 0.48
C PRO A 113 -7.81 -6.49 0.13
N ARG A 114 -8.72 -6.63 -0.83
CA ARG A 114 -9.27 -7.93 -1.27
C ARG A 114 -9.11 -8.16 -2.77
N GLY A 115 -8.29 -7.34 -3.42
CA GLY A 115 -8.03 -7.47 -4.85
C GLY A 115 -7.02 -8.57 -5.16
N PRO A 116 -7.01 -9.07 -6.41
CA PRO A 116 -6.17 -10.18 -6.81
C PRO A 116 -4.68 -9.96 -6.55
N ASN A 117 -4.15 -8.75 -6.75
CA ASN A 117 -2.73 -8.47 -6.52
C ASN A 117 -2.38 -8.46 -5.03
N TYR A 118 -3.23 -7.86 -4.19
CA TYR A 118 -3.02 -7.89 -2.73
C TYR A 118 -3.23 -9.28 -2.12
N LEU A 119 -4.13 -10.09 -2.69
CA LEU A 119 -4.28 -11.50 -2.31
C LEU A 119 -3.04 -12.31 -2.68
N GLN A 120 -2.43 -12.07 -3.85
CA GLN A 120 -1.15 -12.69 -4.23
C GLN A 120 0.00 -12.30 -3.30
N LEU A 121 0.06 -11.03 -2.87
CA LEU A 121 1.02 -10.60 -1.85
C LEU A 121 0.82 -11.34 -0.52
N SER A 122 -0.43 -11.46 -0.07
CA SER A 122 -0.78 -12.17 1.17
C SER A 122 -0.45 -13.66 1.10
N GLU A 123 -0.76 -14.28 -0.04
CA GLU A 123 -0.42 -15.68 -0.35
C GLU A 123 1.09 -15.89 -0.33
N ARG A 124 1.86 -15.04 -1.03
CA ARG A 124 3.31 -15.17 -1.11
C ARG A 124 3.98 -15.01 0.25
N MET A 125 3.55 -14.05 1.06
CA MET A 125 4.05 -13.90 2.45
C MET A 125 3.75 -15.17 3.27
N SER A 126 2.54 -15.72 3.15
CA SER A 126 2.15 -16.93 3.88
C SER A 126 2.98 -18.15 3.47
N GLN A 127 3.22 -18.33 2.16
CA GLN A 127 4.06 -19.40 1.62
C GLN A 127 5.49 -19.31 2.14
N LEU A 128 6.11 -18.13 2.08
CA LEU A 128 7.47 -17.90 2.57
C LEU A 128 7.59 -18.20 4.08
N LEU A 129 6.59 -17.82 4.87
CA LEU A 129 6.59 -18.06 6.32
C LEU A 129 6.35 -19.55 6.66
N ILE A 130 5.58 -20.27 5.85
CA ILE A 130 5.45 -21.73 5.95
C ILE A 130 6.78 -22.42 5.62
N GLU A 131 7.49 -21.98 4.56
CA GLU A 131 8.81 -22.48 4.19
C GLU A 131 9.85 -22.23 5.30
N MET A 132 9.67 -21.18 6.10
CA MET A 132 10.49 -20.86 7.27
C MET A 132 10.04 -21.58 8.56
N GLU A 133 9.06 -22.48 8.48
CA GLU A 133 8.53 -23.27 9.60
C GLU A 133 7.97 -22.42 10.78
N VAL A 134 7.51 -21.20 10.50
CA VAL A 134 6.91 -20.33 11.53
C VAL A 134 5.64 -20.95 12.09
N SER A 135 5.48 -20.95 13.42
CA SER A 135 4.36 -21.65 14.10
C SER A 135 2.96 -21.08 13.75
N ASP A 136 2.86 -19.77 13.51
CA ASP A 136 1.63 -19.11 13.04
C ASP A 136 1.96 -18.19 11.86
N PRO A 137 2.01 -18.73 10.63
CA PRO A 137 2.39 -17.97 9.43
C PRO A 137 1.43 -16.80 9.15
N LEU A 138 0.14 -16.96 9.43
CA LEU A 138 -0.86 -15.95 9.10
C LEU A 138 -0.80 -14.76 10.07
N ALA A 139 -0.75 -15.02 11.38
CA ALA A 139 -0.58 -13.94 12.36
C ALA A 139 0.75 -13.20 12.14
N THR A 140 1.81 -13.92 11.78
CA THR A 140 3.12 -13.36 11.45
C THR A 140 3.06 -12.48 10.20
N ALA A 141 2.41 -12.94 9.12
CA ALA A 141 2.21 -12.13 7.91
C ALA A 141 1.45 -10.83 8.21
N TYR A 142 0.42 -10.89 9.06
CA TYR A 142 -0.29 -9.68 9.51
C TYR A 142 0.59 -8.76 10.34
N ALA A 143 1.39 -9.28 11.26
CA ALA A 143 2.29 -8.47 12.07
C ALA A 143 3.34 -7.75 11.20
N LEU A 144 3.96 -8.48 10.27
CA LEU A 144 4.96 -7.94 9.33
C LEU A 144 4.35 -6.90 8.39
N SER A 145 3.21 -7.19 7.77
CA SER A 145 2.53 -6.25 6.88
C SER A 145 2.07 -4.99 7.62
N ASN A 146 1.50 -5.12 8.83
CA ASN A 146 1.11 -3.97 9.65
C ASN A 146 2.32 -3.12 10.08
N PHE A 147 3.46 -3.75 10.40
CA PHE A 147 4.70 -3.04 10.68
C PHE A 147 5.16 -2.21 9.47
N VAL A 148 5.16 -2.80 8.27
CA VAL A 148 5.51 -2.10 7.03
C VAL A 148 4.54 -0.96 6.71
N ILE A 149 3.23 -1.20 6.79
CA ILE A 149 2.20 -0.19 6.52
C ILE A 149 2.30 0.97 7.53
N GLY A 150 2.46 0.66 8.82
CA GLY A 150 2.63 1.66 9.87
C GLY A 150 3.88 2.52 9.62
N SER A 151 5.00 1.87 9.34
CA SER A 151 6.27 2.55 9.06
C SER A 151 6.19 3.42 7.80
N ALA A 152 5.51 2.97 6.75
CA ALA A 152 5.31 3.77 5.54
C ALA A 152 4.34 4.94 5.77
N THR A 153 3.37 4.79 6.67
CA THR A 153 2.41 5.85 7.02
C THR A 153 3.08 6.98 7.81
N THR A 154 4.02 6.65 8.68
CA THR A 154 4.76 7.64 9.49
C THR A 154 6.09 8.05 8.87
N ALA A 155 6.47 7.46 7.73
CA ALA A 155 7.58 7.94 6.96
C ALA A 155 7.31 9.41 6.58
N PRO A 156 8.31 10.32 6.69
CA PRO A 156 8.11 11.73 6.40
C PRO A 156 7.44 11.90 5.03
N ALA A 157 6.20 12.41 5.03
CA ALA A 157 5.35 12.46 3.84
C ALA A 157 5.90 13.40 2.75
N ALA A 158 6.81 14.29 3.13
CA ALA A 158 7.68 15.09 2.29
C ALA A 158 8.70 15.72 3.26
N ASN A 159 9.91 16.02 2.80
CA ASN A 159 10.95 16.75 3.55
C ASN A 159 10.56 18.23 3.85
N ASP A 160 9.27 18.55 3.96
CA ASP A 160 8.71 19.91 3.93
C ASP A 160 8.07 20.36 5.26
N GLU A 161 7.98 19.49 6.28
CA GLU A 161 7.64 19.97 7.62
C GLU A 161 8.88 20.62 8.26
N PRO A 162 8.81 21.90 8.68
CA PRO A 162 9.89 22.50 9.43
C PRO A 162 10.07 21.70 10.71
N GLU A 163 11.24 21.12 10.88
CA GLU A 163 11.58 20.37 12.08
C GLU A 163 11.58 21.35 13.26
N ALA A 164 10.50 21.31 14.06
CA ALA A 164 10.43 22.09 15.28
C ALA A 164 11.43 21.48 16.27
N PRO A 165 12.36 22.28 16.85
CA PRO A 165 13.33 21.74 17.78
C PRO A 165 12.63 21.15 19.00
N ILE A 166 13.07 19.95 19.39
CA ILE A 166 12.57 19.29 20.60
C ILE A 166 12.99 20.10 21.82
N ASP A 167 12.03 20.45 22.68
CA ASP A 167 12.30 21.18 23.90
C ASP A 167 13.06 20.30 24.91
N ASN A 168 14.37 20.55 24.98
CA ASN A 168 15.29 19.84 25.88
C ASN A 168 14.94 20.03 27.36
N SER A 169 14.23 21.10 27.73
CA SER A 169 13.79 21.30 29.12
C SER A 169 12.66 20.34 29.52
N LEU A 170 11.85 19.91 28.55
CA LEU A 170 10.75 18.97 28.74
C LEU A 170 11.17 17.52 28.55
N ALA A 171 12.04 17.24 27.56
CA ALA A 171 12.41 15.87 27.17
C ALA A 171 13.92 15.72 26.90
N PRO A 172 14.79 15.88 27.92
CA PRO A 172 16.24 15.98 27.72
C PRO A 172 16.86 14.75 27.06
N THR A 173 16.48 13.55 27.49
CA THR A 173 16.98 12.29 26.90
C THR A 173 16.52 12.14 25.45
N TYR A 174 15.28 12.48 25.15
CA TYR A 174 14.75 12.36 23.79
C TYR A 174 15.39 13.38 22.85
N ALA A 175 15.55 14.63 23.29
CA ALA A 175 16.24 15.67 22.54
C ALA A 175 17.69 15.26 22.21
N GLN A 176 18.42 14.71 23.18
CA GLN A 176 19.77 14.20 22.94
C GLN A 176 19.78 13.07 21.91
N LEU A 177 18.99 12.01 22.12
CA LEU A 177 18.97 10.84 21.22
C LEU A 177 18.49 11.21 19.81
N HIS A 178 17.54 12.15 19.69
CA HIS A 178 17.07 12.64 18.41
C HIS A 178 18.12 13.44 17.66
N ALA A 179 18.94 14.22 18.36
CA ALA A 179 20.06 14.95 17.75
C ALA A 179 21.21 14.03 17.30
N GLU A 180 21.38 12.87 17.95
CA GLU A 180 22.38 11.86 17.61
C GLU A 180 21.90 10.86 16.53
N GLN A 181 20.60 10.86 16.22
CA GLN A 181 20.01 9.94 15.25
C GLN A 181 20.41 10.32 13.82
N ASP A 182 20.99 9.37 13.08
CA ASP A 182 21.45 9.57 11.69
C ASP A 182 20.88 8.54 10.69
N LYS A 183 20.11 7.56 11.18
CA LYS A 183 19.63 6.45 10.33
C LYS A 183 18.49 6.91 9.44
N ALA A 184 18.57 6.57 8.16
CA ALA A 184 17.47 6.75 7.23
C ALA A 184 16.24 5.93 7.68
N PRO A 185 15.00 6.40 7.43
CA PRO A 185 13.79 5.67 7.79
C PRO A 185 13.78 4.21 7.32
N GLU A 186 14.28 3.94 6.11
CA GLU A 186 14.38 2.58 5.57
C GLU A 186 15.31 1.68 6.40
N GLN A 187 16.43 2.19 6.91
CA GLN A 187 17.33 1.42 7.77
C GLN A 187 16.68 1.04 9.11
N ILE A 188 15.79 1.90 9.62
CA ILE A 188 15.00 1.61 10.83
C ILE A 188 14.01 0.47 10.54
N VAL A 189 13.37 0.49 9.36
CA VAL A 189 12.45 -0.56 8.91
C VAL A 189 13.17 -1.89 8.71
N GLU A 190 14.31 -1.91 8.03
CA GLU A 190 15.14 -3.12 7.84
C GLU A 190 15.54 -3.74 9.18
N ALA A 191 15.98 -2.92 10.14
CA ALA A 191 16.34 -3.39 11.48
C ALA A 191 15.12 -3.98 12.22
N GLY A 192 13.97 -3.32 12.14
CA GLY A 192 12.72 -3.79 12.75
C GLY A 192 12.22 -5.10 12.14
N LEU A 193 12.25 -5.23 10.81
CA LEU A 193 11.91 -6.47 10.11
C LEU A 193 12.83 -7.62 10.50
N SER A 194 14.14 -7.37 10.54
CA SER A 194 15.12 -8.38 10.95
C SER A 194 14.86 -8.87 12.38
N ALA A 195 14.55 -7.96 13.31
CA ALA A 195 14.22 -8.31 14.68
C ALA A 195 12.92 -9.13 14.77
N LEU A 196 11.87 -8.73 14.04
CA LEU A 196 10.59 -9.44 14.01
C LEU A 196 10.74 -10.84 13.42
N VAL A 197 11.40 -10.99 12.28
CA VAL A 197 11.65 -12.29 11.65
C VAL A 197 12.44 -13.20 12.59
N ALA A 198 13.49 -12.70 13.23
CA ALA A 198 14.32 -13.48 14.16
C ALA A 198 13.54 -14.00 15.40
N LEU A 199 12.47 -13.32 15.82
CA LEU A 199 11.61 -13.81 16.90
C LEU A 199 10.85 -15.08 16.52
N TRP A 200 10.60 -15.30 15.22
CA TRP A 200 9.73 -16.36 14.73
C TRP A 200 10.47 -17.50 14.01
N SER A 201 11.76 -17.36 13.71
CA SER A 201 12.60 -18.40 13.10
C SER A 201 13.09 -19.47 14.10
N ARG A 202 12.21 -20.01 14.96
CA ARG A 202 12.56 -21.04 15.97
C ARG A 202 11.99 -22.40 15.67
#